data_AF-A0AA41W1Y5-F1
#
_entry.id   AF-A0AA41W1Y5-F1
#
_cell.length_a   1.000
_cell.length_b   1.000
_cell.length_c   1.000
_cell.angle_alpha   90.00
_cell.angle_beta   90.00
_cell.angle_gamma   90.00
#
_symmetry.space_group_name_H-M   'P 1'
#
loop_
_entity.id
_entity.type
_entity.pdbx_description
1 polymer ?
#
loop_
_entity_poly.entity_id
_entity_poly.type
_entity_poly.pdbx_seq_one_letter_code
_entity_poly.pdbx_strand_id
1 'polypeptide(L)'
;VEMLRTAGLIKGGSAENAIVCSSSEGWLNPPLRYDDEPCRHKVLDLVGDLSLLAENGNQGFPVAHIISYKGGHSLHAEFVRRLLGFSVEEDSVTVTPKLDVSSRC
;
A
#
# COMPACT_ATOMS: atom_id res chain seq x y z
N VAL A 1 1.71 15.09 9.13
CA VAL A 1 0.29 15.31 8.75
C VAL A 1 0.13 16.58 7.91
N GLU A 2 0.57 17.74 8.40
CA GLU A 2 0.38 19.03 7.70
C GLU A 2 0.93 19.05 6.27
N MET A 3 2.12 18.51 6.01
CA MET A 3 2.66 18.41 4.64
C MET A 3 1.71 17.69 3.66
N LEU A 4 1.08 16.59 4.09
CA LEU A 4 0.14 15.83 3.24
C LEU A 4 -1.15 16.61 3.01
N ARG A 5 -1.64 17.34 4.02
CA ARG A 5 -2.81 18.22 3.89
C ARG A 5 -2.56 19.37 2.92
N THR A 6 -1.41 20.03 3.03
CA THR A 6 -0.99 21.09 2.09
C THR A 6 -0.88 20.55 0.66
N ALA A 7 -0.41 19.31 0.49
CA ALA A 7 -0.40 18.61 -0.80
C ALA A 7 -1.79 18.16 -1.29
N GLY A 8 -2.86 18.44 -0.54
CA GLY A 8 -4.22 18.04 -0.91
C GLY A 8 -4.51 16.55 -0.71
N LEU A 9 -3.69 15.83 0.05
CA LEU A 9 -3.93 14.44 0.45
C LEU A 9 -4.61 14.40 1.83
N ILE A 10 -5.11 13.22 2.23
CA ILE A 10 -5.71 12.95 3.55
C ILE A 10 -6.76 13.99 4.01
N LYS A 11 -7.49 14.60 3.08
CA LYS A 11 -8.42 15.70 3.37
C LYS A 11 -9.53 15.33 4.36
N GLY A 12 -9.93 14.05 4.39
CA GLY A 12 -10.90 13.52 5.36
C GLY A 12 -10.28 12.91 6.62
N GLY A 13 -8.95 12.95 6.77
CA GLY A 13 -8.25 12.31 7.90
C GLY A 13 -8.44 13.09 9.21
N SER A 14 -8.93 12.40 10.23
CA SER A 14 -9.14 12.91 11.59
C SER A 14 -8.74 11.86 12.64
N ALA A 15 -8.64 12.26 13.91
CA ALA A 15 -8.38 11.33 15.00
C ALA A 15 -9.52 10.31 15.23
N GLU A 16 -10.69 10.52 14.62
CA GLU A 16 -11.84 9.62 14.70
C GLU A 16 -11.72 8.43 13.71
N ASN A 17 -10.95 8.59 12.63
CA ASN A 17 -10.82 7.59 11.57
C ASN A 17 -9.39 7.08 11.33
N ALA A 18 -8.39 7.68 11.98
CA ALA A 18 -7.01 7.26 11.88
C ALA A 18 -6.31 7.34 13.25
N ILE A 19 -5.41 6.39 13.50
CA ILE A 19 -4.43 6.50 14.58
C ILE A 19 -3.32 7.47 14.13
N VAL A 20 -2.92 8.37 15.02
CA VAL A 20 -1.92 9.39 14.74
C VAL A 20 -0.73 9.19 15.66
N CYS A 21 0.46 9.14 15.08
CA CYS A 21 1.72 8.97 15.81
C CYS A 21 2.64 10.17 15.57
N SER A 22 3.26 10.63 16.65
CA SER A 22 4.32 11.64 16.68
C SER A 22 5.64 10.99 17.03
N SER A 23 6.71 11.36 16.33
CA SER A 23 8.04 10.85 16.61
C SER A 23 8.58 11.26 17.99
N SER A 24 8.07 12.36 18.57
CA SER A 24 8.49 12.86 19.88
C SER A 24 7.55 12.50 21.01
N GLU A 25 6.25 12.36 20.72
CA GLU A 25 5.21 12.21 21.75
C GLU A 25 4.52 10.83 21.71
N GLY A 26 4.85 9.98 20.73
CA GLY A 26 4.20 8.68 20.55
C GLY A 26 2.78 8.82 20.00
N TRP A 27 1.85 7.99 20.47
CA TRP A 27 0.45 8.00 20.00
C TRP A 27 -0.30 9.25 20.48
N LEU A 28 -0.87 10.00 19.55
CA LEU A 28 -1.56 11.26 19.83
C LEU A 28 -3.04 11.11 20.15
N ASN A 29 -3.64 9.95 19.86
CA ASN A 29 -5.04 9.63 20.17
C ASN A 29 -5.20 8.26 20.86
N PRO A 30 -4.62 8.09 22.07
CA PRO A 30 -4.86 6.90 22.88
C PRO A 30 -6.31 6.87 23.44
N PRO A 31 -6.80 5.69 23.89
CA PRO A 31 -6.13 4.40 23.84
C PRO A 31 -6.20 3.76 22.45
N LEU A 32 -5.20 2.95 22.12
CA LEU A 32 -5.30 2.01 21.01
C LEU A 32 -6.30 0.91 21.36
N ARG A 33 -6.89 0.29 20.34
CA ARG A 33 -7.76 -0.89 20.52
C ARG A 33 -6.95 -2.12 20.89
N TYR A 34 -5.71 -2.19 20.38
CA TYR A 34 -4.73 -3.24 20.66
C TYR A 34 -3.34 -2.61 20.74
N ASP A 35 -2.45 -3.14 21.58
CA ASP A 35 -1.07 -2.66 21.69
C ASP A 35 -0.30 -2.78 20.36
N ASP A 36 -0.67 -3.77 19.54
CA ASP A 36 -0.12 -4.07 18.22
C ASP A 36 -1.06 -3.65 17.06
N GLU A 37 -1.98 -2.71 17.29
CA GLU A 37 -2.95 -2.24 16.29
C GLU A 37 -2.34 -1.85 14.93
N PRO A 38 -1.17 -1.16 14.84
CA PRO A 38 -0.51 -0.91 13.56
C PRO A 38 -0.12 -2.19 12.80
N CYS A 39 0.35 -3.23 13.50
CA CYS A 39 0.70 -4.52 12.90
C CYS A 39 -0.55 -5.25 12.42
N ARG A 40 -1.63 -5.24 13.22
CA ARG A 40 -2.92 -5.82 12.82
C ARG A 40 -3.51 -5.13 11.60
N HIS A 41 -3.37 -3.81 11.50
CA HIS A 41 -3.79 -3.07 10.32
C HIS A 41 -3.03 -3.51 9.06
N LYS A 42 -1.73 -3.84 9.16
CA LYS A 42 -0.98 -4.40 8.02
C LYS A 42 -1.44 -5.79 7.61
N VAL A 43 -1.91 -6.61 8.55
CA VAL A 43 -2.56 -7.88 8.22
C VAL A 43 -3.90 -7.61 7.52
N LEU A 44 -4.67 -6.62 7.98
CA LEU A 44 -5.93 -6.20 7.34
C LEU A 44 -5.68 -5.68 5.92
N ASP A 45 -4.64 -4.86 5.70
CA ASP A 45 -4.20 -4.39 4.39
C ASP A 45 -3.91 -5.58 3.46
N LEU A 46 -3.12 -6.56 3.93
CA LEU A 46 -2.81 -7.76 3.16
C LEU A 46 -4.07 -8.55 2.79
N VAL A 47 -5.01 -8.73 3.73
CA VAL A 47 -6.29 -9.40 3.44
C VAL A 47 -7.07 -8.61 2.39
N GLY A 48 -7.14 -7.29 2.50
CA GLY A 48 -7.78 -6.42 1.50
C GLY A 48 -7.12 -6.54 0.13
N ASP A 49 -5.79 -6.51 0.05
CA ASP A 49 -5.06 -6.63 -1.21
C ASP A 49 -5.24 -8.03 -1.84
N LEU A 50 -5.22 -9.11 -1.05
CA LEU A 50 -5.50 -10.47 -1.52
C LEU A 50 -6.93 -10.65 -2.04
N SER A 51 -7.88 -9.82 -1.59
CA SER A 51 -9.25 -9.87 -2.09
C SER A 51 -9.35 -9.55 -3.59
N LEU A 52 -8.34 -8.88 -4.17
CA LEU A 52 -8.23 -8.65 -5.61
C LEU A 52 -8.06 -9.96 -6.41
N LEU A 53 -7.68 -11.07 -5.78
CA LEU A 53 -7.70 -12.41 -6.41
C LEU A 53 -9.11 -12.87 -6.80
N ALA A 54 -10.14 -12.34 -6.14
CA ALA A 54 -11.53 -12.64 -6.45
C ALA A 54 -12.06 -11.86 -7.67
N GLU A 55 -11.27 -10.94 -8.25
CA GLU A 55 -11.61 -10.29 -9.51
C GLU A 55 -11.74 -11.34 -10.64
N ASN A 56 -12.66 -11.11 -11.58
CA ASN A 56 -12.94 -11.98 -12.73
C ASN A 56 -13.54 -13.36 -12.41
N GLY A 57 -14.15 -13.55 -11.23
CA GLY A 57 -14.92 -14.76 -10.91
C GLY A 57 -14.07 -15.94 -10.43
N ASN A 58 -12.79 -15.69 -10.09
CA ASN A 58 -11.91 -16.71 -9.53
C ASN A 58 -12.28 -17.04 -8.07
N GLN A 59 -12.13 -18.31 -7.67
CA GLN A 59 -12.64 -18.81 -6.39
C GLN A 59 -11.73 -18.46 -5.20
N GLY A 60 -12.00 -17.31 -4.60
CA GLY A 60 -11.77 -17.05 -3.17
C GLY A 60 -10.32 -16.80 -2.74
N PHE A 61 -10.13 -16.77 -1.43
CA PHE A 61 -8.82 -16.57 -0.80
C PHE A 61 -7.95 -17.83 -0.95
N PRO A 62 -6.63 -17.68 -1.17
CA PRO A 62 -5.72 -18.81 -1.20
C PRO A 62 -5.70 -19.51 0.15
N VAL A 63 -5.86 -20.83 0.15
CA VAL A 63 -5.60 -21.66 1.33
C VAL A 63 -4.09 -21.85 1.45
N ALA A 64 -3.44 -20.91 2.13
CA ALA A 64 -1.99 -20.85 2.22
C ALA A 64 -1.52 -20.29 3.56
N HIS A 65 -0.28 -20.62 3.92
CA HIS A 65 0.44 -19.90 4.96
C HIS A 65 1.24 -18.77 4.31
N ILE A 66 0.84 -17.53 4.59
CA ILE A 66 1.45 -16.34 3.99
C ILE A 66 2.31 -15.65 5.04
N ILE A 67 3.57 -15.42 4.68
CA ILE A 67 4.52 -14.66 5.49
C ILE A 67 4.83 -13.38 4.73
N SER A 68 4.58 -12.23 5.36
CA SER A 68 4.88 -10.91 4.81
C SER A 68 5.85 -10.19 5.74
N TYR A 69 6.99 -9.76 5.20
CA TYR A 69 8.00 -9.00 5.93
C TYR A 69 8.09 -7.58 5.37
N LYS A 70 7.77 -6.59 6.20
CA LYS A 70 7.69 -5.16 5.79
C LYS A 70 6.82 -4.96 4.54
N GLY A 71 5.75 -5.75 4.41
CA GLY A 71 4.83 -5.68 3.29
C GLY A 71 4.01 -4.39 3.26
N GLY A 72 3.66 -3.97 2.04
CA GLY A 72 2.76 -2.87 1.76
C GLY A 72 2.06 -3.10 0.43
N HIS A 73 1.12 -2.22 0.08
CA HIS A 73 0.22 -2.42 -1.05
C HIS A 73 0.92 -2.73 -2.38
N SER A 74 2.05 -2.09 -2.70
CA SER A 74 2.80 -2.37 -3.93
C SER A 74 3.31 -3.82 -3.98
N LEU A 75 3.88 -4.31 -2.87
CA LEU A 75 4.38 -5.67 -2.76
C LEU A 75 3.23 -6.69 -2.77
N HIS A 76 2.12 -6.40 -2.09
CA HIS A 76 0.95 -7.28 -2.07
C HIS A 76 0.29 -7.35 -3.46
N ALA A 77 0.15 -6.21 -4.16
CA ALA A 77 -0.40 -6.17 -5.51
C ALA A 77 0.48 -6.93 -6.52
N GLU A 78 1.80 -6.81 -6.41
CA GLU A 78 2.73 -7.61 -7.21
C GLU A 78 2.60 -9.11 -6.90
N PHE A 79 2.52 -9.47 -5.61
CA PHE A 79 2.30 -10.85 -5.20
C PHE A 79 1.00 -11.42 -5.79
N VAL A 80 -0.10 -10.67 -5.73
CA VAL A 80 -1.39 -11.02 -6.34
C VAL A 80 -1.27 -11.21 -7.85
N ARG A 81 -0.59 -10.29 -8.56
CA ARG A 81 -0.35 -10.42 -10.01
C ARG A 81 0.41 -11.71 -10.34
N ARG A 82 1.46 -12.03 -9.57
CA ARG A 82 2.22 -13.27 -9.75
C ARG A 82 1.34 -14.51 -9.52
N LEU A 83 0.47 -14.50 -8.52
CA LEU A 83 -0.48 -15.59 -8.27
C LEU A 83 -1.49 -15.78 -9.40
N LEU A 84 -1.91 -14.69 -10.06
CA LEU A 84 -2.79 -14.74 -11.25
C LEU A 84 -2.05 -15.16 -12.54
N GLY A 85 -0.75 -15.45 -12.46
CA GLY A 85 0.05 -15.86 -13.62
C GLY A 85 0.55 -14.72 -14.50
N PHE A 86 0.48 -13.46 -14.04
CA PHE A 86 1.16 -12.36 -14.73
C PHE A 86 2.68 -12.51 -14.53
N SER A 87 3.41 -12.65 -15.63
CA SER A 87 4.86 -12.52 -15.65
C SER A 87 5.24 -11.06 -15.43
N VAL A 88 6.09 -10.80 -14.44
CA VAL A 88 6.76 -9.50 -14.30
C VAL A 88 7.89 -9.51 -15.32
N GLU A 89 7.79 -8.74 -16.40
CA GLU A 89 9.01 -8.38 -17.14
C GLU A 89 9.85 -7.54 -16.18
N GLU A 90 11.08 -7.98 -15.90
CA GLU A 90 12.02 -7.14 -15.15
C GLU A 90 12.26 -5.89 -16.01
N ASP A 91 11.64 -4.77 -15.64
CA ASP A 91 11.97 -3.47 -16.20
C ASP A 91 13.45 -3.19 -15.88
N SER A 92 14.32 -3.54 -16.83
CA SER A 92 15.66 -2.98 -16.91
C SER A 92 15.47 -1.47 -16.99
N VAL A 93 15.78 -0.77 -15.91
CA VAL A 93 15.78 0.70 -15.86
C VAL A 93 16.77 1.20 -16.91
N THR A 94 16.26 1.46 -18.11
CA THR A 94 16.98 2.19 -19.14
C THR A 94 16.64 3.64 -18.90
N VAL A 95 17.54 4.37 -18.25
CA VAL A 95 17.48 5.83 -18.19
C VAL A 95 17.55 6.33 -19.63
N THR A 96 16.42 6.67 -20.22
CA THR A 96 16.39 7.39 -21.49
C THR A 96 16.66 8.87 -21.21
N PRO A 97 17.59 9.51 -21.94
CA PRO A 97 17.88 10.92 -21.74
C PRO A 97 16.67 11.77 -22.17
N LYS A 98 16.46 12.86 -21.43
CA LYS A 98 15.42 13.87 -21.64
C LYS A 98 15.24 14.21 -23.12
N LEU A 99 14.01 14.06 -23.63
CA LEU A 99 13.63 14.64 -24.92
C LEU A 99 13.46 16.15 -24.75
N ASP A 100 14.37 16.91 -25.36
CA ASP A 100 14.26 18.36 -25.53
C ASP A 100 13.15 18.64 -26.55
N VAL A 101 12.08 19.30 -26.11
CA VAL A 101 10.96 19.70 -26.98
C VAL A 101 11.29 21.06 -27.61
N SER A 102 12.30 21.05 -28.48
CA SER A 102 12.72 22.20 -29.26
C SER A 102 12.98 21.77 -30.70
N SER A 103 11.90 21.54 -31.47
CA SER A 103 11.80 21.95 -32.90
C SER A 103 10.65 21.24 -33.62
N ARG A 104 9.75 22.07 -34.19
CA ARG A 104 9.15 21.96 -35.54
C ARG A 104 8.44 20.64 -35.89
N CYS A 105 7.11 20.68 -35.94
CA CYS A 105 6.32 21.02 -37.14
C CYS A 105 4.91 21.47 -36.71
#